data_AF-A0A1Q7PCY3-F1
#
_entry.id   AF-A0A1Q7PCY3-F1
#
_cell.length_a   1.000
_cell.length_b   1.000
_cell.length_c   1.000
_cell.angle_alpha   90.00
_cell.angle_beta   90.00
_cell.angle_gamma   90.00
#
_symmetry.space_group_name_H-M   'P 1'
#
loop_
_entity.id
_entity.type
_entity.pdbx_description
1 polymer ?
#
loop_
_entity_poly.entity_id
_entity_poly.type
_entity_poly.pdbx_seq_one_letter_code
_entity_poly.pdbx_strand_id
1 'polypeptide(L)'
;MDFTHLKFDDQGLIPAVVQDWRDGTVLMLGFMNADALKKTLETKSVHFWSRSRNRLWEKGETSGHTLVLKDLFVDCDGDTVLVKAEPVGPTCHTGEKACFFTRLQSDGKADGPKTHDAFGGILERLYQTIQDRKRSPKPDSYVSSLLRGGADKVLKKVVEEAGEVALAAKGGKR
;
A
#
# COMPACT_ATOMS: atom_id res chain seq x y z
N MET A 1 25.34 -13.77 2.39
CA MET A 1 23.94 -14.06 2.01
C MET A 1 23.99 -15.01 0.84
N ASP A 2 23.16 -16.04 0.86
CA ASP A 2 23.01 -16.99 -0.22
C ASP A 2 21.67 -16.71 -0.91
N PHE A 3 21.69 -16.50 -2.22
CA PHE A 3 20.52 -16.22 -3.06
C PHE A 3 20.33 -17.28 -4.16
N THR A 4 20.87 -18.47 -3.97
CA THR A 4 20.78 -19.60 -4.94
C THR A 4 19.35 -20.00 -5.31
N HIS A 5 18.37 -19.70 -4.45
CA HIS A 5 16.95 -19.95 -4.72
C HIS A 5 16.24 -18.81 -5.49
N LEU A 6 16.93 -17.70 -5.77
CA LEU A 6 16.39 -16.61 -6.57
C LEU A 6 16.81 -16.75 -8.04
N LYS A 7 15.85 -16.55 -8.93
CA LYS A 7 16.06 -16.54 -10.37
C LYS A 7 16.11 -15.10 -10.85
N PHE A 8 17.31 -14.63 -11.12
CA PHE A 8 17.52 -13.35 -11.79
C PHE A 8 17.36 -13.54 -13.31
N ASP A 9 16.89 -12.51 -13.99
CA ASP A 9 16.86 -12.46 -15.46
C ASP A 9 18.28 -12.44 -16.07
N ASP A 10 18.36 -12.43 -17.40
CA ASP A 10 19.64 -12.38 -18.14
C ASP A 10 20.48 -11.12 -17.83
N GLN A 11 19.89 -10.09 -17.23
CA GLN A 11 20.56 -8.87 -16.79
C GLN A 11 20.97 -8.92 -15.31
N GLY A 12 20.74 -10.04 -14.62
CA GLY A 12 21.01 -10.19 -13.20
C GLY A 12 20.01 -9.43 -12.32
N LEU A 13 18.78 -9.22 -12.80
CA LEU A 13 17.73 -8.46 -12.12
C LEU A 13 16.55 -9.34 -11.72
N ILE A 14 15.90 -8.97 -10.62
CA ILE A 14 14.65 -9.56 -10.15
C ILE A 14 13.61 -8.44 -9.96
N PRO A 15 12.37 -8.59 -10.46
CA PRO A 15 11.26 -7.71 -10.13
C PRO A 15 11.03 -7.67 -8.62
N ALA A 16 10.87 -6.45 -8.10
CA ALA A 16 10.56 -6.20 -6.71
C ALA A 16 9.25 -5.41 -6.61
N VAL A 17 8.17 -6.10 -6.25
CA VAL A 17 6.89 -5.48 -5.96
C VAL A 17 6.95 -4.92 -4.55
N VAL A 18 6.82 -3.61 -4.40
CA VAL A 18 6.82 -2.98 -3.09
C VAL A 18 5.41 -2.68 -2.65
N GLN A 19 5.06 -3.18 -1.47
CA GLN A 19 3.73 -3.05 -0.89
C GLN A 19 3.83 -2.39 0.48
N ASP A 20 2.91 -1.47 0.78
CA ASP A 20 2.73 -0.90 2.11
C ASP A 20 2.45 -2.05 3.09
N TRP A 21 3.26 -2.14 4.13
CA TRP A 21 3.13 -3.19 5.13
C TRP A 21 1.83 -3.09 5.94
N ARG A 22 1.22 -1.89 6.05
CA ARG A 22 0.03 -1.64 6.87
C ARG A 22 -1.27 -1.99 6.16
N ASP A 23 -1.46 -1.45 4.95
CA ASP A 23 -2.75 -1.52 4.26
C ASP A 23 -2.76 -2.40 3.00
N GLY A 24 -1.59 -2.90 2.59
CA GLY A 24 -1.46 -3.75 1.41
C GLY A 24 -1.47 -3.00 0.08
N THR A 25 -1.41 -1.67 0.06
CA THR A 25 -1.28 -0.89 -1.17
C THR A 25 0.00 -1.27 -1.90
N VAL A 26 -0.10 -1.64 -3.19
CA VAL A 26 1.10 -1.76 -4.03
C VAL A 26 1.64 -0.36 -4.30
N LEU A 27 2.77 -0.03 -3.70
CA LEU A 27 3.39 1.29 -3.75
C LEU A 27 4.08 1.53 -5.09
N MET A 28 4.90 0.57 -5.53
CA MET A 28 5.63 0.65 -6.79
C MET A 28 6.18 -0.73 -7.19
N LEU A 29 6.64 -0.83 -8.43
CA LEU A 29 7.50 -1.92 -8.89
C LEU A 29 8.89 -1.34 -9.20
N GLY A 30 9.93 -2.03 -8.78
CA GLY A 30 11.31 -1.76 -9.18
C GLY A 30 12.03 -3.05 -9.55
N PHE A 31 13.32 -2.93 -9.85
CA PHE A 31 14.20 -4.07 -10.11
C PHE A 31 15.35 -4.05 -9.12
N MET A 32 15.75 -5.21 -8.63
CA MET A 32 16.89 -5.39 -7.75
C MET A 32 17.89 -6.35 -8.39
N ASN A 33 19.18 -6.08 -8.24
CA ASN A 33 20.20 -7.11 -8.42
C ASN A 33 20.56 -7.70 -7.04
N ALA A 34 21.47 -8.68 -7.01
CA ALA A 34 21.93 -9.29 -5.77
C ALA A 34 22.48 -8.27 -4.75
N ASP A 35 23.19 -7.23 -5.21
CA ASP A 35 23.71 -6.17 -4.32
C ASP A 35 22.59 -5.31 -3.72
N ALA A 36 21.57 -4.98 -4.51
CA ALA A 36 20.41 -4.22 -4.04
C ALA A 36 19.61 -5.01 -2.98
N LEU A 37 19.42 -6.32 -3.17
CA LEU A 37 18.80 -7.19 -2.17
C LEU A 37 19.63 -7.24 -0.89
N LYS A 38 20.95 -7.47 -1.01
CA LYS A 38 21.87 -7.52 0.11
C LYS A 38 21.83 -6.21 0.92
N LYS A 39 21.95 -5.07 0.25
CA LYS A 39 21.87 -3.74 0.88
C LYS A 39 20.52 -3.49 1.53
N THR A 40 19.44 -3.91 0.90
CA THR A 40 18.09 -3.80 1.47
C THR A 40 17.96 -4.57 2.78
N LEU A 41 18.44 -5.82 2.81
CA LEU A 41 18.42 -6.66 4.00
C LEU A 41 19.33 -6.16 5.12
N GLU A 42 20.51 -5.64 4.78
CA GLU A 42 21.51 -5.08 5.72
C GLU A 42 21.04 -3.77 6.35
N THR A 43 20.60 -2.81 5.53
CA THR A 43 20.28 -1.44 5.97
C THR A 43 18.86 -1.28 6.47
N LYS A 44 17.98 -2.24 6.15
CA LYS A 44 16.53 -2.12 6.31
C LYS A 44 15.91 -0.92 5.56
N SER A 45 16.58 -0.42 4.53
CA SER A 45 16.05 0.57 3.58
C SER A 45 16.00 -0.02 2.18
N VAL A 46 14.94 0.21 1.42
CA VAL A 46 14.75 -0.42 0.10
C VAL A 46 15.71 0.19 -0.93
N HIS A 47 16.58 -0.64 -1.47
CA HIS A 47 17.50 -0.32 -2.55
C HIS A 47 17.06 -0.99 -3.85
N PHE A 48 17.27 -0.32 -4.97
CA PHE A 48 17.00 -0.83 -6.30
C PHE A 48 18.25 -0.75 -7.19
N TRP A 49 18.22 -1.48 -8.29
CA TRP A 49 19.13 -1.29 -9.40
C TRP A 49 18.48 -0.42 -10.48
N SER A 50 19.08 0.74 -10.75
CA SER A 50 18.58 1.65 -11.78
C SER A 50 19.08 1.22 -13.15
N ARG A 51 18.26 0.53 -13.94
CA ARG A 51 18.62 0.07 -15.30
C ARG A 51 19.16 1.18 -16.20
N SER A 52 18.56 2.37 -16.17
CA SER A 52 18.98 3.53 -16.98
C SER A 52 20.29 4.17 -16.53
N ARG A 53 20.62 4.10 -15.23
CA ARG A 53 21.82 4.73 -14.64
C ARG A 53 22.93 3.71 -14.36
N ASN A 54 22.65 2.44 -14.61
CA ASN A 54 23.51 1.29 -14.33
C ASN A 54 24.18 1.35 -12.94
N ARG A 55 23.40 1.70 -11.91
CA ARG A 55 23.91 1.87 -10.55
C ARG A 55 22.88 1.46 -9.49
N LEU A 56 23.41 1.08 -8.33
CA LEU A 56 22.65 0.94 -7.10
C LEU A 56 22.04 2.29 -6.70
N TRP A 57 20.82 2.25 -6.19
CA TRP A 57 20.05 3.42 -5.81
C TRP A 57 19.20 3.12 -4.57
N GLU A 58 19.37 3.90 -3.50
CA GLU A 58 18.46 3.85 -2.36
C GLU A 58 17.19 4.65 -2.68
N LYS A 59 16.02 4.05 -2.51
CA LYS A 59 14.76 4.77 -2.73
C LYS A 59 14.68 5.93 -1.75
N GLY A 60 14.58 7.14 -2.31
CA GLY A 60 14.47 8.37 -1.52
C GLY A 60 15.81 9.05 -1.21
N GLU A 61 16.96 8.57 -1.74
CA GLU A 61 18.28 9.18 -1.48
C GLU A 61 18.32 10.69 -1.75
N THR A 62 17.53 11.18 -2.71
CA THR A 62 17.46 12.60 -3.08
C THR A 62 16.26 13.33 -2.48
N SER A 63 15.09 12.66 -2.39
CA SER A 63 13.85 13.31 -1.96
C SER A 63 13.57 13.20 -0.47
N GLY A 64 14.32 12.37 0.26
CA GLY A 64 14.02 11.96 1.63
C GLY A 64 12.81 11.02 1.74
N HIS A 65 12.18 10.64 0.62
CA HIS A 65 11.02 9.73 0.63
C HIS A 65 11.44 8.28 0.56
N THR A 66 11.89 7.76 1.70
CA THR A 66 12.45 6.42 1.84
C THR A 66 11.38 5.35 2.04
N LEU A 67 11.79 4.10 1.86
CA LEU A 67 10.97 2.93 2.12
C LEU A 67 11.72 2.06 3.12
N VAL A 68 11.21 1.96 4.35
CA VAL A 68 11.83 1.15 5.41
C VAL A 68 11.34 -0.28 5.26
N LEU A 69 12.25 -1.22 5.05
CA LEU A 69 11.94 -2.65 4.93
C LEU A 69 11.35 -3.16 6.25
N LYS A 70 10.21 -3.84 6.14
CA LYS A 70 9.59 -4.62 7.24
C LYS A 70 9.73 -6.11 7.02
N ASP A 71 9.53 -6.56 5.79
CA ASP A 71 9.62 -7.97 5.45
C ASP A 71 9.92 -8.15 3.95
N LEU A 72 10.41 -9.33 3.58
CA LEU A 72 10.75 -9.69 2.21
C LEU A 72 10.30 -11.13 1.93
N PHE A 73 9.42 -11.28 0.95
CA PHE A 73 8.93 -12.58 0.49
C PHE A 73 9.44 -12.84 -0.92
N VAL A 74 9.48 -14.12 -1.27
CA VAL A 74 9.79 -14.62 -2.61
C VAL A 74 8.57 -15.38 -3.09
N ASP A 75 8.26 -15.31 -4.38
CA ASP A 75 7.19 -16.09 -4.98
C ASP A 75 7.54 -17.58 -5.14
N CYS A 76 6.64 -18.35 -5.74
CA CYS A 76 6.70 -19.81 -5.71
C CYS A 76 7.81 -20.42 -6.57
N ASP A 77 8.27 -19.71 -7.59
CA ASP A 77 9.30 -20.13 -8.52
C ASP A 77 10.58 -19.28 -8.42
N GLY A 78 10.61 -18.29 -7.54
CA GLY A 78 11.82 -17.60 -7.12
C GLY A 78 12.21 -16.43 -8.01
N ASP A 79 11.36 -16.02 -8.95
CA ASP A 79 11.68 -15.00 -9.95
C ASP A 79 11.13 -13.61 -9.62
N THR A 80 10.40 -13.46 -8.51
CA THR A 80 9.89 -12.18 -8.05
C THR A 80 9.95 -12.07 -6.53
N VAL A 81 10.27 -10.86 -6.02
CA VAL A 81 10.20 -10.56 -4.59
C VAL A 81 9.07 -9.60 -4.26
N LEU A 82 8.40 -9.87 -3.13
CA LEU A 82 7.45 -8.95 -2.50
C LEU A 82 8.12 -8.28 -1.31
N VAL A 83 8.32 -6.97 -1.41
CA VAL A 83 8.91 -6.13 -0.39
C VAL A 83 7.78 -5.51 0.43
N LYS A 84 7.65 -5.87 1.71
CA LYS A 84 6.78 -5.16 2.65
C LYS A 84 7.54 -3.99 3.22
N ALA A 85 7.12 -2.76 2.92
CA ALA A 85 7.82 -1.56 3.32
C ALA A 85 6.91 -0.52 3.98
N GLU A 86 7.49 0.25 4.89
CA GLU A 86 6.89 1.46 5.47
C GLU A 86 7.35 2.69 4.69
N PRO A 87 6.45 3.40 3.99
CA PRO A 87 6.83 4.62 3.29
C PRO A 87 7.00 5.80 4.25
N VAL A 88 8.13 6.50 4.11
CA VAL A 88 8.36 7.80 4.75
C VAL A 88 8.05 8.88 3.71
N GLY A 89 6.87 9.49 3.77
CA GLY A 89 6.40 10.43 2.75
C GLY A 89 5.89 9.76 1.47
N PRO A 90 5.59 10.54 0.41
CA PRO A 90 5.06 10.00 -0.85
C PRO A 90 6.06 9.09 -1.56
N THR A 91 5.63 7.89 -1.98
CA THR A 91 6.53 7.00 -2.73
C THR A 91 6.78 7.55 -4.14
N CYS A 92 5.75 8.09 -4.79
CA CYS A 92 5.83 8.56 -6.16
C CYS A 92 6.44 9.96 -6.25
N HIS A 93 7.24 10.20 -7.29
CA HIS A 93 7.83 11.52 -7.57
C HIS A 93 6.80 12.60 -7.90
N THR A 94 5.55 12.21 -8.21
CA THR A 94 4.43 13.14 -8.46
C THR A 94 3.77 13.65 -7.17
N GLY A 95 4.22 13.20 -6.00
CA GLY A 95 3.62 13.50 -4.70
C GLY A 95 2.53 12.52 -4.26
N GLU A 96 2.19 11.52 -5.08
CA GLU A 96 1.21 10.48 -4.73
C GLU A 96 1.83 9.41 -3.81
N LYS A 97 0.98 8.80 -2.97
CA LYS A 97 1.38 7.72 -2.05
C LYS A 97 2.02 6.53 -2.79
N ALA A 98 1.45 6.12 -3.91
CA ALA A 98 1.86 4.99 -4.74
C ALA A 98 1.91 5.40 -6.22
N CYS A 99 2.49 4.57 -7.09
CA CYS A 99 2.61 4.86 -8.52
C CYS A 99 1.35 4.52 -9.33
N PHE A 100 0.52 3.58 -8.85
CA PHE A 100 -0.62 3.03 -9.61
C PHE A 100 -1.92 3.83 -9.39
N PHE A 101 -1.91 5.12 -9.73
CA PHE A 101 -3.07 6.02 -9.56
C PHE A 101 -3.82 6.33 -10.86
N THR A 102 -3.43 5.75 -12.00
CA THR A 102 -4.12 5.97 -13.28
C THR A 102 -4.66 4.66 -13.82
N ARG A 103 -5.95 4.64 -14.18
CA ARG A 103 -6.62 3.47 -14.74
C ARG A 103 -6.31 3.36 -16.24
N LEU A 104 -5.98 2.16 -16.69
CA LEU A 104 -5.96 1.82 -18.12
C LEU A 104 -7.40 1.67 -18.60
N GLN A 105 -7.78 2.48 -19.58
CA GLN A 105 -9.12 2.49 -20.16
C GLN A 105 -9.28 1.36 -21.19
N SER A 106 -10.53 1.04 -21.55
CA SER A 106 -10.83 -0.01 -22.53
C SER A 106 -10.28 0.27 -23.93
N ASP A 107 -10.01 1.53 -24.27
CA ASP A 107 -9.35 1.94 -25.51
C ASP A 107 -7.81 1.92 -25.42
N GLY A 108 -7.26 1.43 -24.31
CA GLY A 108 -5.82 1.31 -24.08
C GLY A 108 -5.13 2.59 -23.60
N LYS A 109 -5.86 3.68 -23.32
CA LYS A 109 -5.27 4.92 -22.83
C LYS A 109 -5.13 4.95 -21.32
N ALA A 110 -4.14 5.70 -20.84
CA ALA A 110 -3.85 5.94 -19.43
C ALA A 110 -3.77 7.46 -19.14
N ASP A 111 -4.75 8.20 -19.63
CA ASP A 111 -4.88 9.67 -19.51
C ASP A 111 -6.09 10.10 -18.66
N GLY A 112 -6.76 9.14 -18.01
CA GLY A 112 -7.87 9.41 -17.11
C GLY A 112 -7.45 10.17 -15.84
N PRO A 113 -8.45 10.66 -15.07
CA PRO A 113 -8.18 11.30 -13.80
C PRO A 113 -7.46 10.36 -12.84
N LYS A 114 -6.59 10.92 -11.99
CA LYS A 114 -5.98 10.16 -10.90
C LYS A 114 -7.06 9.61 -9.97
N THR A 115 -6.88 8.38 -9.53
CA THR A 115 -7.76 7.67 -8.60
C THR A 115 -6.93 6.88 -7.59
N HIS A 116 -7.52 6.61 -6.42
CA HIS A 116 -6.93 5.79 -5.37
C HIS A 116 -7.61 4.41 -5.26
N ASP A 117 -8.39 4.00 -6.25
CA ASP A 117 -9.12 2.72 -6.24
C ASP A 117 -8.22 1.49 -6.05
N ALA A 118 -6.98 1.57 -6.54
CA ALA A 118 -5.96 0.53 -6.42
C ALA A 118 -5.23 0.54 -5.07
N PHE A 119 -5.53 1.50 -4.18
CA PHE A 119 -4.87 1.62 -2.89
C PHE A 119 -5.66 0.85 -1.82
N GLY A 120 -4.92 0.09 -1.02
CA GLY A 120 -5.40 -0.61 0.17
C GLY A 120 -6.49 -1.66 -0.06
N GLY A 121 -6.83 -2.34 1.03
CA GLY A 121 -8.02 -3.20 1.12
C GLY A 121 -9.33 -2.42 1.30
N ILE A 122 -10.45 -3.12 1.33
CA ILE A 122 -11.78 -2.51 1.54
C ILE A 122 -11.86 -1.66 2.83
N LEU A 123 -11.18 -2.08 3.90
CA LEU A 123 -11.18 -1.36 5.18
C LEU A 123 -10.45 -0.03 5.11
N GLU A 124 -9.32 0.04 4.38
CA GLU A 124 -8.60 1.31 4.20
C GLU A 124 -9.43 2.28 3.35
N ARG A 125 -10.06 1.81 2.27
CA ARG A 125 -10.98 2.63 1.46
C ARG A 125 -12.16 3.15 2.28
N LEU A 126 -12.72 2.32 3.17
CA LEU A 126 -13.76 2.73 4.10
C LEU A 126 -13.24 3.78 5.09
N TYR A 127 -12.04 3.59 5.63
CA TYR A 127 -11.41 4.55 6.54
C TYR A 127 -11.16 5.89 5.87
N GLN A 128 -10.62 5.92 4.64
CA GLN A 128 -10.44 7.14 3.86
C GLN A 128 -11.78 7.84 3.58
N THR A 129 -12.82 7.08 3.25
CA THR A 129 -14.18 7.62 3.11
C THR A 129 -14.63 8.33 4.39
N ILE A 130 -14.39 7.73 5.56
CA ILE A 130 -14.71 8.33 6.87
C ILE A 130 -13.90 9.60 7.11
N GLN A 131 -12.59 9.59 6.84
CA GLN A 131 -11.74 10.78 6.99
C GLN A 131 -12.17 11.91 6.06
N ASP A 132 -12.56 11.60 4.83
CA ASP A 132 -13.09 12.60 3.90
C ASP A 132 -14.40 13.20 4.39
N ARG A 133 -15.33 12.39 4.92
CA ARG A 133 -16.57 12.91 5.53
C ARG A 133 -16.34 13.72 6.79
N LYS A 134 -15.20 13.54 7.46
CA LYS A 134 -14.76 14.36 8.60
C LYS A 134 -14.17 15.69 8.13
N ARG A 135 -13.31 15.68 7.11
CA ARG A 135 -12.66 16.89 6.55
C ARG A 135 -13.61 17.74 5.71
N SER A 136 -14.47 17.11 4.92
CA SER A 136 -15.45 17.72 4.02
C SER A 136 -16.82 17.06 4.26
N PRO A 137 -17.58 17.53 5.27
CA PRO A 137 -18.86 16.94 5.61
C PRO A 137 -19.88 17.05 4.47
N LYS A 138 -20.62 15.96 4.22
CA LYS A 138 -21.70 15.93 3.23
C LYS A 138 -23.06 15.82 3.95
N PRO A 139 -24.07 16.67 3.65
CA PRO A 139 -25.33 16.68 4.38
C PRO A 139 -26.11 15.36 4.34
N ASP A 140 -26.02 14.63 3.23
CA ASP A 140 -26.68 13.35 2.92
C ASP A 140 -25.89 12.12 3.40
N SER A 141 -24.69 12.32 3.97
CA SER A 141 -23.83 11.24 4.43
C SER A 141 -24.17 10.79 5.85
N TYR A 142 -24.48 9.51 6.02
CA TYR A 142 -24.68 8.91 7.35
C TYR A 142 -23.45 9.10 8.26
N VAL A 143 -22.23 8.93 7.73
CA VAL A 143 -20.99 9.14 8.48
C VAL A 143 -20.89 10.59 8.98
N SER A 144 -21.26 11.57 8.16
CA SER A 144 -21.24 12.98 8.56
C SER A 144 -22.29 13.28 9.66
N SER A 145 -23.45 12.62 9.62
CA SER A 145 -24.47 12.71 10.69
C SER A 145 -24.04 12.03 12.00
N LEU A 146 -23.31 10.91 11.91
CA LEU A 146 -22.71 10.25 13.07
C LEU A 146 -21.66 11.13 13.73
N LEU A 147 -20.67 11.60 12.96
CA LEU A 147 -19.56 12.42 13.45
C LEU A 147 -20.04 13.73 14.09
N ARG A 148 -21.10 14.35 13.55
CA ARG A 148 -21.70 15.56 14.12
C ARG A 148 -22.30 15.34 15.51
N GLY A 149 -22.75 14.12 15.81
CA GLY A 149 -23.30 13.77 17.13
C GLY A 149 -22.24 13.48 18.20
N GLY A 150 -20.95 13.62 17.87
CA GLY A 150 -19.85 13.43 18.82
C GLY A 150 -19.63 11.97 19.24
N ALA A 151 -18.73 11.80 20.21
CA ALA A 151 -18.29 10.48 20.67
C ALA A 151 -19.45 9.65 21.22
N ASP A 152 -20.36 10.25 22.00
CA ASP A 152 -21.46 9.52 22.64
C ASP A 152 -22.39 8.85 21.62
N LYS A 153 -22.75 9.55 20.53
CA LYS A 153 -23.59 8.99 19.47
C LYS A 153 -22.88 7.85 18.73
N VAL A 154 -21.58 7.99 18.48
CA VAL A 154 -20.76 6.95 17.83
C VAL A 154 -20.64 5.73 18.73
N LEU A 155 -20.26 5.92 20.00
CA LEU A 155 -20.08 4.84 20.97
C LEU A 155 -21.38 4.09 21.24
N LYS A 156 -22.51 4.79 21.34
CA LYS A 156 -23.84 4.17 21.45
C LYS A 156 -24.08 3.20 20.29
N LYS A 157 -23.78 3.61 19.05
CA LYS A 157 -23.97 2.76 17.87
C LYS A 157 -23.02 1.58 17.83
N VAL A 158 -21.78 1.73 18.29
CA VAL A 158 -20.84 0.61 18.43
C VAL A 158 -21.40 -0.45 19.39
N VAL A 159 -21.92 -0.04 20.55
CA VAL A 159 -22.52 -0.96 21.54
C VAL A 159 -23.77 -1.65 20.99
N GLU A 160 -24.65 -0.89 20.33
CA GLU A 160 -25.87 -1.40 19.70
C GLU A 160 -25.56 -2.51 18.67
N GLU A 161 -24.71 -2.22 17.69
CA GLU A 161 -24.34 -3.19 16.64
C GLU A 161 -23.56 -4.39 17.21
N ALA A 162 -22.71 -4.19 18.22
CA ALA A 162 -22.01 -5.29 18.88
C ALA A 162 -22.99 -6.26 19.58
N GLY A 163 -24.02 -5.72 20.26
CA GLY A 163 -25.08 -6.52 20.86
C GLY A 163 -25.88 -7.29 19.81
N GLU A 164 -26.22 -6.65 18.71
CA GLU A 164 -26.96 -7.29 17.61
C GLU A 164 -26.15 -8.40 16.94
N VAL A 165 -24.84 -8.20 16.71
CA VAL A 165 -23.94 -9.24 16.21
C VAL A 165 -23.89 -10.43 17.16
N ALA A 166 -23.79 -10.19 18.47
CA ALA A 166 -23.77 -11.26 19.47
C ALA A 166 -25.09 -12.06 19.50
N LEU A 167 -26.23 -11.39 19.41
CA LEU A 167 -27.55 -12.03 19.38
C LEU A 167 -27.74 -12.85 18.09
N ALA A 168 -27.35 -12.30 16.95
CA ALA A 168 -27.39 -13.01 15.67
C ALA A 168 -26.51 -14.26 15.68
N ALA A 169 -25.29 -14.16 16.22
CA ALA A 169 -24.35 -15.27 16.33
C ALA A 169 -24.86 -16.41 17.24
N LYS A 170 -25.62 -16.07 18.30
CA LYS A 170 -26.28 -17.05 19.18
C LYS A 170 -27.45 -17.79 18.48
N GLY A 171 -27.90 -17.33 17.32
CA GLY A 171 -29.06 -17.87 16.60
C GLY A 171 -30.37 -17.13 16.91
N GLY A 172 -30.31 -15.98 17.58
CA GLY A 172 -31.45 -15.08 17.68
C GLY A 172 -31.71 -14.47 16.31
N LYS A 173 -32.83 -14.82 15.67
CA LYS A 173 -33.30 -14.03 14.53
C LYS A 173 -33.69 -12.64 15.05
N ARG A 174 -33.21 -11.59 14.36
CA ARG A 174 -33.69 -10.21 14.54
C ARG A 174 -35.22 -10.18 14.46
#